data_AF-A0A7J5YV36-F1
#
_entry.id   AF-A0A7J5YV36-F1
#
_cell.length_a   1.000
_cell.length_b   1.000
_cell.length_c   1.000
_cell.angle_alpha   90.00
_cell.angle_beta   90.00
_cell.angle_gamma   90.00
#
_symmetry.space_group_name_H-M   'P 1'
#
loop_
_entity.id
_entity.type
_entity.pdbx_description
1 polymer ?
#
loop_
_entity_poly.entity_id
_entity_poly.type
_entity_poly.pdbx_seq_one_letter_code
_entity_poly.pdbx_strand_id
1 'polypeptide(L)'
;MTDEELGKYIERYDTRRVEIGWLNFEKGKYYQVRTRNGGGTRHMSVQKTMTMEELLDIGKALFFPNGKSAKGPLKDFKYDVRDFSHCPVPLENTVQQLYDQTKLRMLRIYTCSKEKDKEVSPKDATIMLSDSDTSSDFEPTDHRPIK
;
A
#
# COMPACT_ATOMS: atom_id res chain seq x y z
N MET A 1 34.55 29.54 10.56
CA MET A 1 33.66 28.51 10.00
C MET A 1 34.50 27.74 8.99
N THR A 2 34.73 26.45 9.23
CA THR A 2 35.52 25.58 8.35
C THR A 2 34.67 25.10 7.17
N ASP A 3 35.30 24.64 6.08
CA ASP A 3 34.57 24.09 4.91
C ASP A 3 33.67 22.90 5.30
N GLU A 4 34.07 22.16 6.34
CA GLU A 4 33.32 21.04 6.90
C GLU A 4 32.08 21.49 7.68
N GLU A 5 32.16 22.63 8.38
CA GLU A 5 31.02 23.28 9.04
C GLU A 5 30.07 23.92 8.03
N LEU A 6 30.60 24.50 6.95
CA LEU A 6 29.81 25.07 5.85
C LEU A 6 29.04 23.98 5.09
N GLY A 7 29.69 22.83 4.81
CA GLY A 7 29.04 21.67 4.19
C GLY A 7 27.87 21.14 5.03
N LYS A 8 28.07 20.93 6.34
CA LYS A 8 27.00 20.52 7.26
C LYS A 8 25.90 21.56 7.41
N TYR A 9 26.23 22.85 7.29
CA TYR A 9 25.24 23.92 7.32
C TYR A 9 24.37 23.88 6.07
N ILE A 10 24.97 23.90 4.87
CA ILE A 10 24.22 23.87 3.60
C ILE A 10 23.33 22.62 3.53
N GLU A 11 23.83 21.46 3.97
CA GLU A 11 23.07 20.21 4.02
C GLU A 11 21.84 20.29 4.94
N ARG A 12 21.95 20.92 6.11
CA ARG A 12 20.77 21.17 6.98
C ARG A 12 19.79 22.16 6.36
N TYR A 13 20.27 23.18 5.68
CA TYR A 13 19.41 24.20 5.07
C TYR A 13 18.69 23.68 3.82
N ASP A 14 19.20 22.62 3.19
CA ASP A 14 18.63 22.06 1.98
C ASP A 14 17.68 20.86 2.21
N THR A 15 17.35 20.59 3.47
CA THR A 15 16.40 19.54 3.83
C THR A 15 15.06 20.09 4.31
N ARG A 16 14.02 19.26 4.17
CA ARG A 16 12.69 19.46 4.72
C ARG A 16 12.29 18.25 5.54
N ARG A 17 11.63 18.47 6.66
CA ARG A 17 11.00 17.37 7.41
C ARG A 17 9.75 16.91 6.68
N VAL A 18 9.53 15.62 6.59
CA VAL A 18 8.28 15.04 6.08
C VAL A 18 7.83 13.94 7.02
N GLU A 19 6.52 13.69 7.02
CA GLU A 19 5.94 12.52 7.64
C GLU A 19 5.46 11.56 6.54
N ILE A 20 5.92 10.32 6.57
CA ILE A 20 5.51 9.28 5.62
C ILE A 20 4.62 8.27 6.33
N GLY A 21 3.47 7.98 5.73
CA GLY A 21 2.56 6.93 6.14
C GLY A 21 2.25 5.94 5.02
N TRP A 22 1.49 4.90 5.37
CA TRP A 22 1.02 3.90 4.41
C TRP A 22 -0.50 3.84 4.36
N LEU A 23 -1.06 3.98 3.16
CA LEU A 23 -2.46 3.67 2.85
C LEU A 23 -2.54 2.41 1.98
N ASN A 24 -3.38 1.46 2.34
CA ASN A 24 -3.70 0.32 1.48
C ASN A 24 -5.13 0.42 0.96
N PHE A 25 -5.33 0.19 -0.33
CA PHE A 25 -6.65 0.16 -0.96
C PHE A 25 -7.29 -1.21 -0.75
N GLU A 26 -8.38 -1.24 0.02
CA GLU A 26 -9.18 -2.43 0.28
C GLU A 26 -10.65 -2.03 0.30
N LYS A 27 -11.57 -2.95 -0.02
CA LYS A 27 -13.02 -2.71 0.12
C LYS A 27 -13.49 -1.39 -0.54
N GLY A 28 -12.90 -1.03 -1.69
CA GLY A 28 -13.26 0.16 -2.47
C GLY A 28 -12.70 1.49 -1.97
N LYS A 29 -11.86 1.52 -0.93
CA LYS A 29 -11.24 2.77 -0.44
C LYS A 29 -9.87 2.58 0.21
N TYR A 30 -9.15 3.68 0.40
CA TYR A 30 -7.86 3.68 1.09
C TYR A 30 -8.04 3.69 2.61
N TYR A 31 -7.29 2.82 3.28
CA TYR A 31 -7.21 2.73 4.72
C TYR A 31 -5.76 2.85 5.18
N GLN A 32 -5.53 3.64 6.23
CA GLN A 32 -4.21 3.72 6.84
C GLN A 32 -3.85 2.40 7.52
N VAL A 33 -2.69 1.85 7.15
CA VAL A 33 -2.16 0.66 7.81
C VAL A 33 -1.60 1.06 9.17
N ARG A 34 -2.07 0.41 10.22
CA ARG A 34 -1.67 0.70 11.61
C ARG A 34 -0.29 0.14 11.92
N THR A 35 0.39 0.72 12.91
CA THR A 35 1.74 0.33 13.35
C THR A 35 1.86 -1.16 13.68
N ARG A 36 0.83 -1.78 14.28
CA ARG A 36 0.79 -3.23 14.57
C ARG A 36 1.01 -4.10 13.32
N ASN A 37 0.64 -3.61 12.14
CA ASN A 37 0.76 -4.32 10.86
C ASN A 37 1.93 -3.79 10.02
N GLY A 38 2.92 -3.16 10.64
CA GLY A 38 4.09 -2.61 9.95
C GLY A 38 3.87 -1.26 9.27
N GLY A 39 2.67 -0.66 9.42
CA GLY A 39 2.40 0.70 8.95
C GLY A 39 2.75 1.75 10.00
N GLY A 40 1.77 2.60 10.32
CA GLY A 40 1.99 3.80 11.13
C GLY A 40 2.65 4.91 10.31
N THR A 41 3.15 5.93 10.99
CA THR A 41 3.86 7.03 10.32
C THR A 41 5.29 7.16 10.85
N ARG A 42 6.16 7.72 10.01
CA ARG A 42 7.58 7.95 10.30
C ARG A 42 7.95 9.37 9.91
N HIS A 43 8.72 10.04 10.76
CA HIS A 43 9.28 11.34 10.44
C HIS A 43 10.68 11.16 9.86
N MET A 44 11.02 11.95 8.84
CA MET A 44 12.36 12.00 8.28
C MET A 44 12.69 13.38 7.73
N SER A 45 13.97 13.65 7.55
CA SER A 45 14.45 14.82 6.80
C SER A 45 14.93 14.36 5.44
N VAL A 46 14.45 15.01 4.38
CA VAL A 46 14.76 14.70 2.98
C VAL A 46 15.21 15.96 2.26
N GLN A 47 15.98 15.80 1.19
CA GLN A 47 16.40 16.93 0.35
C GLN A 47 15.17 17.62 -0.27
N LYS A 48 15.25 18.94 -0.42
CA LYS A 48 14.20 19.74 -1.06
C LYS A 48 13.92 19.33 -2.50
N THR A 49 14.96 18.94 -3.20
CA THR A 49 14.96 18.50 -4.60
C THR A 49 14.43 17.08 -4.78
N MET A 50 14.32 16.30 -3.70
CA MET A 50 13.83 14.93 -3.75
C MET A 50 12.43 14.87 -4.36
N THR A 51 12.22 13.92 -5.27
CA THR A 51 10.94 13.74 -5.96
C THR A 51 9.99 12.86 -5.15
N MET A 52 8.69 12.90 -5.50
CA MET A 52 7.71 11.98 -4.94
C MET A 52 7.97 10.52 -5.36
N GLU A 53 8.60 10.28 -6.52
CA GLU A 53 9.06 8.96 -6.93
C GLU A 53 10.12 8.40 -5.97
N GLU A 54 11.14 9.19 -5.63
CA GLU A 54 12.19 8.77 -4.69
C GLU A 54 11.63 8.56 -3.28
N LEU A 55 10.71 9.43 -2.84
CA LEU A 55 9.98 9.25 -1.57
C LEU A 55 9.11 7.98 -1.58
N LEU A 56 8.51 7.64 -2.73
CA LEU A 56 7.74 6.42 -2.88
C LEU A 56 8.63 5.18 -2.69
N ASP A 57 9.85 5.20 -3.23
CA ASP A 57 10.79 4.10 -3.07
C ASP A 57 11.29 3.95 -1.62
N ILE A 58 11.52 5.07 -0.92
CA ILE A 58 11.76 5.04 0.53
C ILE A 58 10.57 4.41 1.26
N GLY A 59 9.35 4.82 0.93
CA GLY A 59 8.14 4.27 1.52
C GLY A 59 7.98 2.76 1.27
N LYS A 60 8.25 2.29 0.05
CA LYS A 60 8.27 0.86 -0.29
C LYS A 60 9.27 0.11 0.59
N ALA A 61 10.49 0.60 0.73
CA ALA A 61 11.51 -0.03 1.58
C ALA A 61 11.09 -0.06 3.07
N LEU A 62 10.42 0.99 3.55
CA LEU A 62 9.93 1.09 4.93
C LEU A 62 8.78 0.12 5.23
N PHE A 63 7.80 0.03 4.33
CA PHE A 63 6.56 -0.73 4.57
C PHE A 63 6.59 -2.16 4.03
N PHE A 64 7.53 -2.47 3.14
CA PHE A 64 7.76 -3.80 2.57
C PHE A 64 9.21 -4.26 2.81
N PRO A 65 9.65 -4.40 4.07
CA PRO A 65 10.99 -4.91 4.37
C PRO A 65 11.18 -6.29 3.71
N ASN A 66 12.33 -6.48 3.05
CA ASN A 66 12.61 -7.69 2.26
C ASN A 66 11.57 -7.98 1.17
N GLY A 67 10.90 -6.94 0.65
CA GLY A 67 9.92 -7.04 -0.42
C GLY A 67 8.57 -7.64 0.00
N LYS A 68 8.25 -7.69 1.30
CA LYS A 68 6.98 -8.21 1.83
C LYS A 68 6.44 -7.34 2.95
N SER A 69 5.12 -7.22 3.03
CA SER A 69 4.41 -6.57 4.14
C SER A 69 3.37 -7.50 4.74
N ALA A 70 2.67 -7.05 5.79
CA ALA A 70 1.52 -7.76 6.34
C ALA A 70 0.34 -7.90 5.36
N LYS A 71 0.37 -7.17 4.23
CA LYS A 71 -0.66 -7.23 3.18
C LYS A 71 -0.26 -8.12 2.01
N GLY A 72 1.05 -8.36 1.81
CA GLY A 72 1.54 -9.27 0.79
C GLY A 72 2.90 -8.88 0.21
N PRO A 73 3.35 -9.59 -0.84
CA PRO A 73 4.55 -9.27 -1.61
C PRO A 73 4.47 -7.92 -2.33
N LEU A 74 5.57 -7.17 -2.35
CA LEU A 74 5.65 -5.85 -2.99
C LEU A 74 5.24 -5.88 -4.48
N LYS A 75 5.59 -6.96 -5.19
CA LYS A 75 5.30 -7.14 -6.62
C LYS A 75 3.81 -7.26 -6.96
N ASP A 76 2.96 -7.58 -5.99
CA ASP A 76 1.53 -7.84 -6.20
C ASP A 76 0.70 -6.53 -6.18
N PHE A 77 1.33 -5.40 -5.88
CA PHE A 77 0.65 -4.10 -5.78
C PHE A 77 1.11 -3.12 -6.87
N LYS A 78 0.20 -2.24 -7.27
CA LYS A 78 0.48 -0.94 -7.90
C LYS A 78 0.62 0.10 -6.80
N TYR A 79 1.41 1.14 -7.07
CA TYR A 79 1.71 2.17 -6.09
C TYR A 79 1.45 3.57 -6.62
N ASP A 80 0.96 4.43 -5.74
CA ASP A 80 0.79 5.87 -5.95
C ASP A 80 1.23 6.64 -4.70
N VAL A 81 1.33 7.95 -4.82
CA VAL A 81 1.61 8.86 -3.71
C VAL A 81 0.41 9.76 -3.49
N ARG A 82 0.04 9.98 -2.23
CA ARG A 82 -1.06 10.89 -1.85
C ARG A 82 -0.65 11.84 -0.75
N ASP A 83 -1.29 13.00 -0.74
CA ASP A 83 -1.12 13.98 0.33
C ASP A 83 -2.02 13.70 1.55
N PHE A 84 -1.99 14.60 2.53
CA PHE A 84 -2.80 14.52 3.75
C PHE A 84 -4.33 14.53 3.49
N SER A 85 -4.77 15.04 2.34
CA SER A 85 -6.17 15.08 1.91
C SER A 85 -6.57 13.87 1.07
N HIS A 86 -5.66 12.91 0.89
CA HIS A 86 -5.79 11.72 0.04
C HIS A 86 -5.90 12.05 -1.46
N CYS A 87 -5.47 13.25 -1.86
CA CYS A 87 -5.36 13.62 -3.27
C CYS A 87 -4.08 13.00 -3.88
N PRO A 88 -4.16 12.40 -5.07
CA PRO A 88 -2.97 11.94 -5.79
C PRO A 88 -1.98 13.07 -6.02
N VAL A 89 -0.70 12.76 -5.86
CA VAL A 89 0.40 13.68 -6.13
C VAL A 89 1.23 13.14 -7.30
N PRO A 90 1.53 13.95 -8.33
CA PRO A 90 2.41 13.54 -9.42
C PRO A 90 3.81 13.15 -8.91
N LEU A 91 4.41 12.13 -9.51
CA LEU A 91 5.66 11.53 -9.03
C LEU A 91 6.88 12.41 -9.30
N GLU A 92 6.81 13.22 -10.35
CA GLU A 92 7.80 14.21 -10.77
C GLU A 92 7.88 15.43 -9.86
N ASN A 93 6.88 15.65 -8.99
CA ASN A 93 6.91 16.78 -8.09
C ASN A 93 7.99 16.62 -7.03
N THR A 94 8.66 17.71 -6.68
CA THR A 94 9.64 17.73 -5.61
C THR A 94 9.01 18.05 -4.26
N VAL A 95 9.68 17.67 -3.18
CA VAL A 95 9.28 18.02 -1.81
C VAL A 95 9.12 19.53 -1.67
N GLN A 96 10.06 20.32 -2.19
CA GLN A 96 10.00 21.76 -2.10
C GLN A 96 8.81 22.36 -2.86
N GLN A 97 8.47 21.83 -4.04
CA GLN A 97 7.28 22.27 -4.79
C GLN A 97 5.99 22.06 -3.97
N LEU A 98 5.84 20.90 -3.31
CA LEU A 98 4.68 20.65 -2.47
C LEU A 98 4.61 21.58 -1.24
N TYR A 99 5.76 21.89 -0.64
CA TYR A 99 5.84 22.89 0.42
C TYR A 99 5.41 24.28 -0.08
N ASP A 100 5.85 24.64 -1.28
CA ASP A 100 5.53 25.94 -1.87
C ASP A 100 4.06 26.06 -2.28
N GLN A 101 3.43 24.98 -2.72
CA GLN A 101 2.01 24.94 -3.07
C GLN A 101 1.11 24.94 -1.84
N THR A 102 1.41 24.09 -0.86
CA THR A 102 0.52 23.87 0.30
C THR A 102 0.74 24.85 1.44
N LYS A 103 1.92 25.48 1.50
CA LYS A 103 2.37 26.36 2.60
C LYS A 103 2.29 25.71 3.98
N LEU A 104 2.27 24.38 4.05
CA LEU A 104 2.22 23.64 5.30
C LEU A 104 3.56 23.69 6.03
N ARG A 105 3.49 23.65 7.37
CA ARG A 105 4.69 23.55 8.22
C ARG A 105 5.39 22.20 8.09
N MET A 106 4.62 21.15 7.84
CA MET A 106 5.12 19.79 7.67
C MET A 106 4.22 19.01 6.71
N LEU A 107 4.78 18.50 5.63
CA LEU A 107 4.05 17.64 4.70
C LEU A 107 3.85 16.25 5.31
N ARG A 108 2.62 15.75 5.23
CA ARG A 108 2.30 14.34 5.42
C ARG A 108 2.01 13.73 4.07
N ILE A 109 2.82 12.76 3.70
CA ILE A 109 2.76 12.04 2.42
C ILE A 109 2.47 10.58 2.71
N TYR A 110 1.68 9.96 1.85
CA TYR A 110 1.35 8.55 1.95
C TYR A 110 1.88 7.78 0.75
N THR A 111 2.61 6.71 1.03
CA THR A 111 2.77 5.59 0.10
C THR A 111 1.44 4.86 0.04
N CYS A 112 0.90 4.69 -1.16
CA CYS A 112 -0.36 4.03 -1.38
C CYS A 112 -0.13 2.72 -2.12
N SER A 113 -0.75 1.63 -1.67
CA SER A 113 -0.72 0.34 -2.36
C SER A 113 -2.12 -0.10 -2.75
N LYS A 114 -2.25 -0.68 -3.94
CA LYS A 114 -3.48 -1.29 -4.43
C LYS A 114 -3.13 -2.59 -5.15
N GLU A 115 -3.83 -3.67 -4.84
CA GLU A 115 -3.60 -4.96 -5.50
C GLU A 115 -3.73 -4.82 -7.02
N LYS A 116 -2.82 -5.48 -7.75
CA LYS A 116 -2.95 -5.64 -9.19
C LYS A 116 -4.13 -6.55 -9.48
N ASP A 117 -4.90 -6.21 -10.51
CA ASP A 117 -5.93 -7.09 -11.02
C ASP A 117 -5.26 -8.40 -11.42
N LYS A 118 -5.72 -9.53 -10.87
CA LYS A 118 -5.28 -10.85 -11.31
C LYS A 118 -5.85 -11.04 -12.69
N GLU A 119 -5.01 -10.97 -13.73
CA GLU A 119 -5.38 -11.53 -15.02
C GLU A 119 -5.68 -13.01 -14.79
N VAL A 120 -6.95 -13.38 -14.90
CA VAL A 120 -7.38 -14.78 -14.81
C VAL A 120 -6.83 -15.45 -16.07
N SER A 121 -5.66 -16.08 -15.95
CA SER A 121 -5.19 -16.96 -17.02
C SER A 121 -6.17 -18.13 -17.14
N PRO A 122 -6.64 -18.54 -18.33
CA PRO A 122 -7.70 -19.54 -18.50
C PRO A 122 -7.40 -20.97 -18.01
N LYS A 123 -6.31 -21.20 -17.26
CA LYS A 123 -5.81 -22.55 -16.97
C LYS A 123 -6.38 -23.20 -15.70
N ASP A 124 -7.13 -22.47 -14.88
CA ASP A 124 -7.66 -22.98 -13.60
C ASP A 124 -9.17 -23.30 -13.64
N ALA A 125 -9.83 -23.23 -14.80
CA ALA A 125 -11.28 -23.45 -14.92
C ALA A 125 -11.72 -24.93 -15.13
N THR A 126 -10.82 -25.91 -15.01
CA THR A 126 -11.09 -27.31 -15.46
C THR A 126 -11.43 -28.32 -14.36
N ILE A 127 -11.52 -27.97 -13.06
CA ILE A 127 -11.86 -28.96 -12.02
C ILE A 127 -13.04 -28.50 -11.16
N MET A 128 -14.26 -28.41 -11.73
CA MET A 128 -15.51 -28.40 -10.93
C MET A 128 -16.75 -28.94 -11.72
N LEU A 129 -16.57 -29.80 -12.74
CA LEU A 129 -17.70 -30.42 -13.45
C LEU A 129 -17.44 -31.90 -13.80
N SER A 130 -17.65 -32.79 -12.81
CA SER A 130 -17.88 -34.26 -12.91
C SER A 130 -17.78 -34.79 -11.47
N ASP A 131 -18.71 -35.45 -10.81
CA ASP A 131 -19.80 -36.40 -11.12
C ASP A 131 -20.81 -36.30 -9.94
N SER A 132 -22.09 -36.67 -9.93
CA SER A 132 -22.85 -37.71 -10.62
C SER A 132 -24.34 -37.53 -10.27
N ASP A 133 -25.21 -37.37 -11.27
CA ASP A 133 -26.62 -37.76 -11.16
C ASP A 133 -26.70 -39.27 -11.44
N THR A 134 -27.15 -40.03 -10.45
CA THR A 134 -27.71 -41.37 -10.65
C THR A 134 -28.90 -41.50 -9.70
N SER A 135 -30.08 -41.38 -10.28
CA SER A 135 -31.36 -41.66 -9.66
C SER A 135 -31.47 -43.12 -9.23
N SER A 136 -32.07 -43.38 -8.08
CA SER A 136 -32.91 -44.58 -7.92
C SER A 136 -34.01 -44.32 -6.89
N ASP A 137 -35.25 -44.34 -7.38
CA ASP A 137 -36.47 -44.61 -6.63
C ASP A 137 -36.32 -45.81 -5.69
N PHE A 138 -36.71 -45.65 -4.43
CA PHE A 138 -37.16 -46.77 -3.60
C PHE A 138 -38.06 -46.25 -2.46
N GLU A 139 -39.38 -46.18 -2.70
CA GLU A 139 -40.35 -46.34 -1.60
C GLU A 139 -40.65 -47.83 -1.43
N PRO A 140 -40.69 -48.30 -0.17
CA PRO A 140 -41.87 -49.04 0.26
C PRO A 140 -42.36 -48.62 1.64
N THR A 141 -43.67 -48.40 1.71
CA THR A 141 -44.53 -48.62 2.88
C THR A 141 -44.13 -49.87 3.68
N ASP A 142 -44.08 -49.81 5.02
CA ASP A 142 -45.25 -50.14 5.86
C ASP A 142 -44.98 -50.17 7.38
N HIS A 143 -46.05 -49.87 8.12
CA HIS A 143 -46.42 -50.25 9.50
C HIS A 143 -45.48 -50.08 10.74
N ARG A 144 -46.01 -49.25 11.66
CA ARG A 144 -45.83 -49.21 13.14
C ARG A 144 -45.90 -50.61 13.80
N PRO A 145 -45.32 -50.84 15.01
CA PRO A 145 -45.98 -50.36 16.25
C PRO A 145 -45.10 -50.00 17.47
N ILE A 146 -45.65 -49.06 18.24
CA ILE A 146 -45.80 -48.96 19.72
C ILE A 146 -44.72 -49.56 20.63
N LYS A 147 -44.14 -48.70 21.48
CA LYS A 147 -44.09 -48.92 22.93
C LYS A 147 -44.16 -47.60 23.69
#